data_AF-A0A7C1FYB5-F1
#
_entry.id   AF-A0A7C1FYB5-F1
#
_cell.length_a   1.000
_cell.length_b   1.000
_cell.length_c   1.000
_cell.angle_alpha   90.00
_cell.angle_beta   90.00
_cell.angle_gamma   90.00
#
_symmetry.space_group_name_H-M   'P 1'
#
loop_
_entity.id
_entity.type
_entity.pdbx_description
1 polymer ?
#
loop_
_entity_poly.entity_id
_entity_poly.type
_entity_poly.pdbx_seq_one_letter_code
_entity_poly.pdbx_strand_id
1 'polypeptide(L)'
;FILVLAYMIVYYKKAGWVASLALIVNVFFLLGVLASLGAVLTLPGMAGIVLTLGMAVDANVIIYERIKEEMRAGKGVRLALSDGYKNAYSAIIDGNVTTLLTGVVLYVFGTGPIQGFATTLIIGLLSSLFTAIFVSRVIFDRMLRKNKTISFSYKWTANMLSSTHFDFISMRKKAYIFSGTLILIGVVSLFTKGMDFGVDFTGGRTYVVRFDQNVNTEAVRKSLTTAFDKQSPTVKTFGPDNQIKIVTKYLINDNRDNVDSLIQSKLYMGLKTFYRRPLSYKHFTSDVEGENKLLGILSSQKFGPTIAYDIRKKAYFAIFFALVIIFIYIAVRFRNWQYGVGGVVALFHDTLITIGIFSLFHGLLPFGMQVGQSFVAAILTIIGYSINDTVIIFDRIRENVHLFPKHKLKRNMNEGLNQTLARTMNTSGTTLVVLLVIFLFGGEVIRGFVFALLIGITIGTYSSVFTASPIAYDLLHGKREDKLLEEKAAKLIQKKVKKKK
;
A
#
# COMPACT_ATOMS: atom_id res chain seq x y z
N PHE A 1 8.60 -13.85 -1.43
CA PHE A 1 8.96 -14.54 -0.18
C PHE A 1 10.46 -14.71 -0.03
N ILE A 2 11.12 -15.51 -0.89
CA ILE A 2 12.57 -15.77 -0.81
C ILE A 2 13.41 -14.48 -0.75
N LEU A 3 13.06 -13.48 -1.57
CA LEU A 3 13.75 -12.18 -1.57
C LEU A 3 13.67 -11.44 -0.23
N VAL A 4 12.54 -11.52 0.48
CA VAL A 4 12.38 -10.89 1.80
C VAL A 4 13.26 -11.61 2.84
N LEU A 5 13.25 -12.95 2.83
CA LEU A 5 14.11 -13.75 3.71
C LEU A 5 15.59 -13.44 3.47
N ALA A 6 15.99 -13.41 2.19
CA ALA A 6 17.35 -13.09 1.77
C ALA A 6 17.74 -11.68 2.23
N TYR A 7 16.87 -10.70 2.00
CA TYR A 7 17.08 -9.33 2.46
C TYR A 7 17.29 -9.26 3.97
N MET A 8 16.43 -9.89 4.77
CA MET A 8 16.52 -9.88 6.23
C MET A 8 17.82 -10.53 6.71
N ILE A 9 18.23 -11.64 6.11
CA ILE A 9 19.48 -12.33 6.44
C ILE A 9 20.69 -11.46 6.09
N VAL A 10 20.70 -10.87 4.90
CA VAL A 10 21.80 -10.01 4.41
C VAL A 10 21.94 -8.74 5.25
N TYR A 11 20.83 -8.13 5.68
CA TYR A 11 20.88 -6.87 6.42
C TYR A 11 21.16 -7.07 7.92
N TYR A 12 20.49 -8.04 8.55
CA TYR A 12 20.47 -8.24 10.01
C TYR A 12 21.26 -9.46 10.51
N LYS A 13 21.96 -10.19 9.64
CA LYS A 13 22.81 -11.34 10.00
C LYS A 13 22.02 -12.40 10.79
N LYS A 14 22.40 -12.69 12.04
CA LYS A 14 21.75 -13.71 12.90
C LYS A 14 20.34 -13.29 13.31
N ALA A 15 20.11 -12.01 13.58
CA ALA A 15 18.77 -11.50 13.85
C ALA A 15 17.87 -11.61 12.60
N GLY A 16 18.46 -11.52 11.41
CA GLY A 16 17.79 -11.80 10.14
C GLY A 16 17.19 -13.20 10.06
N TRP A 17 17.92 -14.23 10.48
CA TRP A 17 17.40 -15.60 10.57
C TRP A 17 16.22 -15.73 11.54
N VAL A 18 16.26 -15.04 12.68
CA VAL A 18 15.15 -15.03 13.65
C VAL A 18 13.90 -14.38 13.05
N ALA A 19 14.06 -13.26 12.33
CA ALA A 19 12.95 -12.61 11.64
C ALA A 19 12.38 -13.50 10.52
N SER A 20 13.25 -14.16 9.76
CA SER A 20 12.86 -15.12 8.72
C SER A 20 12.04 -16.28 9.29
N LEU A 21 12.43 -16.82 10.45
CA LEU A 21 11.66 -17.87 11.13
C LEU A 21 10.31 -17.34 11.64
N ALA A 22 10.29 -16.14 12.23
CA ALA A 22 9.04 -15.49 12.66
C ALA A 22 8.09 -15.23 11.47
N LEU A 23 8.63 -14.88 10.30
CA LEU A 23 7.86 -14.68 9.07
C LEU A 23 7.27 -16.00 8.55
N ILE A 24 8.00 -17.12 8.60
CA ILE A 24 7.47 -18.44 8.25
C ILE A 24 6.32 -18.82 9.18
N VAL A 25 6.50 -18.61 10.48
CA VAL A 25 5.44 -18.84 11.48
C VAL A 25 4.24 -17.92 11.24
N ASN A 26 4.47 -16.68 10.79
CA ASN A 26 3.41 -15.75 10.42
C ASN A 26 2.57 -16.28 9.25
N VAL A 27 3.20 -16.79 8.19
CA VAL A 27 2.49 -17.41 7.06
C VAL A 27 1.63 -18.57 7.55
N PHE A 28 2.16 -19.41 8.43
CA PHE A 28 1.42 -20.54 8.99
C PHE A 28 0.16 -20.08 9.75
N PHE A 29 0.29 -19.09 10.64
CA PHE A 29 -0.87 -18.55 11.37
C PHE A 29 -1.87 -17.86 10.44
N LEU A 30 -1.39 -17.05 9.50
CA LEU A 30 -2.26 -16.39 8.52
C LEU A 30 -3.09 -17.42 7.74
N LEU A 31 -2.47 -18.47 7.19
CA LEU A 31 -3.18 -19.49 6.43
C LEU A 31 -4.09 -20.33 7.33
N GLY A 32 -3.66 -20.67 8.54
CA GLY A 32 -4.45 -21.42 9.50
C GLY A 32 -5.72 -20.67 9.93
N VAL A 33 -5.62 -19.37 10.21
CA VAL A 33 -6.78 -18.55 10.57
C VAL A 33 -7.72 -18.37 9.37
N LEU A 34 -7.19 -18.12 8.18
CA LEU A 34 -8.02 -18.02 6.96
C LEU A 34 -8.79 -19.32 6.69
N ALA A 35 -8.12 -20.47 6.82
CA ALA A 35 -8.76 -21.78 6.68
C ALA A 35 -9.83 -22.01 7.76
N SER A 36 -9.53 -21.67 9.02
CA SER A 36 -10.47 -21.83 10.15
C SER A 36 -11.73 -20.98 10.03
N LEU A 37 -11.63 -19.80 9.42
CA LEU A 37 -12.77 -18.91 9.20
C LEU A 37 -13.54 -19.23 7.91
N GLY A 38 -13.09 -20.21 7.12
CA GLY A 38 -13.65 -20.47 5.79
C GLY A 38 -13.51 -19.26 4.86
N ALA A 39 -12.48 -18.43 5.06
CA ALA A 39 -12.31 -17.19 4.33
C ALA A 39 -12.03 -17.46 2.85
N VAL A 40 -12.80 -16.83 1.96
CA VAL A 40 -12.65 -17.00 0.51
C VAL A 40 -11.37 -16.32 0.02
N LEU A 41 -10.45 -17.11 -0.55
CA LEU A 41 -9.20 -16.60 -1.10
C LEU A 41 -9.42 -16.05 -2.52
N THR A 42 -9.70 -14.75 -2.61
CA THR A 42 -9.86 -14.06 -3.89
C THR A 42 -8.51 -13.61 -4.46
N LEU A 43 -8.47 -13.22 -5.75
CA LEU A 43 -7.26 -12.64 -6.36
C LEU A 43 -6.72 -11.41 -5.58
N PRO A 44 -7.56 -10.42 -5.22
CA PRO A 44 -7.14 -9.38 -4.27
C PRO A 44 -6.73 -9.94 -2.91
N GLY A 45 -7.47 -10.91 -2.37
CA GLY A 45 -7.11 -11.61 -1.12
C GLY A 45 -5.67 -12.13 -1.12
N MET A 46 -5.25 -12.81 -2.19
CA MET A 46 -3.87 -13.28 -2.38
C MET A 46 -2.87 -12.12 -2.43
N ALA A 47 -3.19 -11.03 -3.13
CA ALA A 47 -2.34 -9.84 -3.11
C ALA A 47 -2.19 -9.26 -1.69
N GLY A 48 -3.26 -9.32 -0.88
CA GLY A 48 -3.23 -8.96 0.54
C GLY A 48 -2.32 -9.85 1.38
N ILE A 49 -2.31 -11.16 1.14
CA ILE A 49 -1.34 -12.08 1.77
C ILE A 49 0.08 -11.65 1.43
N VAL A 50 0.38 -11.46 0.14
CA VAL A 50 1.75 -11.14 -0.29
C VAL A 50 2.19 -9.76 0.22
N LEU A 51 1.31 -8.76 0.20
CA LEU A 51 1.57 -7.45 0.79
C LEU A 51 1.86 -7.56 2.29
N THR A 52 1.03 -8.29 3.02
CA THR A 52 1.24 -8.55 4.46
C THR A 52 2.61 -9.16 4.70
N LEU A 53 3.09 -10.06 3.85
CA LEU A 53 4.44 -10.63 4.00
C LEU A 53 5.56 -9.60 3.82
N GLY A 54 5.38 -8.62 2.94
CA GLY A 54 6.28 -7.47 2.82
C GLY A 54 6.27 -6.60 4.06
N MET A 55 5.09 -6.40 4.66
CA MET A 55 4.90 -5.59 5.88
C MET A 55 5.26 -6.34 7.18
N ALA A 56 5.20 -7.66 7.18
CA ALA A 56 5.35 -8.47 8.39
C ALA A 56 6.77 -8.42 8.98
N VAL A 57 7.77 -8.02 8.19
CA VAL A 57 9.12 -7.78 8.68
C VAL A 57 9.31 -6.39 9.29
N ASP A 58 8.36 -5.46 9.12
CA ASP A 58 8.42 -4.10 9.65
C ASP A 58 8.65 -4.13 11.17
N ALA A 59 7.77 -4.78 11.93
CA ALA A 59 7.91 -4.90 13.38
C ALA A 59 9.28 -5.48 13.80
N ASN A 60 9.83 -6.45 13.07
CA ASN A 60 11.18 -6.95 13.33
C ASN A 60 12.27 -5.89 13.05
N VAL A 61 12.18 -5.15 11.94
CA VAL A 61 13.08 -4.03 11.62
C VAL A 61 13.06 -2.98 12.73
N ILE A 62 11.87 -2.61 13.21
CA ILE A 62 11.68 -1.63 14.30
C ILE A 62 12.41 -2.08 15.57
N ILE A 63 12.17 -3.33 15.99
CA ILE A 63 12.79 -3.91 17.17
C ILE A 63 14.31 -3.93 17.00
N TYR A 64 14.81 -4.34 15.84
CA TYR A 64 16.25 -4.50 15.61
C TYR A 64 16.99 -3.18 15.54
N GLU A 65 16.41 -2.16 14.90
CA GLU A 65 16.98 -0.82 14.93
C GLU A 65 16.99 -0.25 16.35
N ARG A 66 15.91 -0.45 17.14
CA ARG A 66 15.91 -0.02 18.54
C ARG A 66 16.97 -0.75 19.37
N ILE A 67 17.12 -2.06 19.22
CA ILE A 67 18.18 -2.82 19.91
C ILE A 67 19.57 -2.29 19.50
N LYS A 68 19.79 -1.98 18.22
CA LYS A 68 21.06 -1.39 17.75
C LYS A 68 21.31 -0.02 18.37
N GLU A 69 20.28 0.82 18.54
CA GLU A 69 20.40 2.10 19.28
C GLU A 69 20.85 1.86 20.73
N GLU A 70 20.19 0.97 21.45
CA GLU A 70 20.51 0.65 22.85
C GLU A 70 21.93 0.06 22.99
N MET A 71 22.36 -0.77 22.04
CA MET A 71 23.74 -1.29 21.99
C MET A 71 24.78 -0.20 21.72
N ARG A 72 24.47 0.77 20.85
CA ARG A 72 25.36 1.92 20.57
C ARG A 72 25.46 2.87 21.76
N ALA A 73 24.44 2.92 22.60
CA ALA A 73 24.48 3.61 23.89
C ALA A 73 25.35 2.89 24.95
N GLY A 74 26.02 1.78 24.58
CA GLY A 74 26.97 1.07 25.44
C GLY A 74 26.35 -0.06 26.27
N LYS A 75 25.05 -0.37 26.11
CA LYS A 75 24.39 -1.44 26.86
C LYS A 75 24.83 -2.82 26.38
N GLY A 76 25.02 -3.74 27.32
CA GLY A 76 25.24 -5.16 27.01
C GLY A 76 24.03 -5.79 26.30
N VAL A 77 24.26 -6.80 25.45
CA VAL A 77 23.26 -7.40 24.54
C VAL A 77 21.96 -7.80 25.26
N ARG A 78 22.04 -8.35 26.47
CA ARG A 78 20.85 -8.80 27.24
C ARG A 78 19.95 -7.63 27.65
N LEU A 79 20.56 -6.56 28.17
CA LEU A 79 19.84 -5.35 28.57
C LEU A 79 19.31 -4.61 27.32
N ALA A 80 20.15 -4.47 26.30
CA ALA A 80 19.76 -3.85 25.04
C ALA A 80 18.58 -4.56 24.37
N LEU A 81 18.50 -5.89 24.47
CA LEU A 81 17.36 -6.66 23.97
C LEU A 81 16.09 -6.37 24.77
N SER A 82 16.15 -6.45 26.10
CA SER A 82 15.00 -6.15 26.96
C SER A 82 14.45 -4.73 26.74
N ASP A 83 15.34 -3.73 26.76
CA ASP A 83 14.97 -2.33 26.55
C ASP A 83 14.50 -2.08 25.12
N GLY A 84 15.13 -2.74 24.13
CA GLY A 84 14.75 -2.67 22.74
C GLY A 84 13.31 -3.08 22.49
N TYR A 85 12.88 -4.24 23.01
CA TYR A 85 11.48 -4.68 22.93
C TYR A 85 10.52 -3.75 23.68
N LYS A 86 10.89 -3.32 24.90
CA LYS A 86 10.05 -2.44 25.72
C LYS A 86 9.80 -1.09 25.05
N ASN A 87 10.85 -0.48 24.52
CA ASN A 87 10.78 0.85 23.90
C ASN A 87 10.20 0.80 22.48
N ALA A 88 10.41 -0.29 21.74
CA ALA A 88 9.82 -0.46 20.41
C ALA A 88 8.32 -0.76 20.43
N TYR A 89 7.79 -1.30 21.54
CA TYR A 89 6.40 -1.78 21.63
C TYR A 89 5.36 -0.72 21.24
N SER A 90 5.48 0.51 21.78
CA SER A 90 4.55 1.58 21.46
C SER A 90 4.60 1.96 19.98
N ALA A 91 5.80 2.08 19.39
CA ALA A 91 5.95 2.45 17.99
C ALA A 91 5.43 1.37 17.03
N ILE A 92 5.51 0.08 17.41
CA ILE A 92 4.98 -1.03 16.62
C ILE A 92 3.45 -1.05 16.65
N ILE A 93 2.86 -0.87 17.84
CA ILE A 93 1.40 -0.77 17.96
C ILE A 93 0.91 0.45 17.19
N ASP A 94 1.52 1.61 17.41
CA ASP A 94 1.06 2.85 16.81
C ASP A 94 1.04 2.78 15.28
N GLY A 95 2.07 2.16 14.70
CA GLY A 95 2.22 1.97 13.26
C GLY A 95 1.26 0.96 12.64
N ASN A 96 0.93 -0.10 13.37
CA ASN A 96 0.00 -1.12 12.89
C ASN A 96 -1.47 -0.78 13.15
N VAL A 97 -1.77 -0.01 14.21
CA VAL A 97 -3.14 0.41 14.53
C VAL A 97 -3.74 1.25 13.40
N THR A 98 -2.99 2.16 12.79
CA THR A 98 -3.49 2.94 11.65
C THR A 98 -3.83 2.07 10.45
N THR A 99 -2.97 1.10 10.12
CA THR A 99 -3.20 0.16 9.01
C THR A 99 -4.36 -0.79 9.34
N LEU A 100 -4.52 -1.18 10.61
CA LEU A 100 -5.65 -1.97 11.07
C LEU A 100 -6.96 -1.18 10.94
N LEU A 101 -6.97 0.11 11.31
CA LEU A 101 -8.14 0.98 11.17
C LEU A 101 -8.56 1.11 9.70
N THR A 102 -7.62 1.30 8.76
CA THR A 102 -7.96 1.31 7.33
C THR A 102 -8.42 -0.06 6.84
N GLY A 103 -7.84 -1.14 7.34
CA GLY A 103 -8.31 -2.51 7.09
C GLY A 103 -9.75 -2.73 7.54
N VAL A 104 -10.14 -2.23 8.72
CA VAL A 104 -11.52 -2.31 9.22
C VAL A 104 -12.46 -1.50 8.34
N VAL A 105 -12.08 -0.28 7.94
CA VAL A 105 -12.87 0.53 7.01
C VAL A 105 -13.04 -0.19 5.67
N LEU A 106 -11.99 -0.82 5.17
CA LEU A 106 -12.04 -1.65 3.95
C LEU A 106 -12.98 -2.84 4.08
N TYR A 107 -13.01 -3.48 5.25
CA TYR A 107 -13.88 -4.62 5.51
C TYR A 107 -15.37 -4.20 5.55
N VAL A 108 -15.66 -3.09 6.23
CA VAL A 108 -17.02 -2.57 6.41
C VAL A 108 -17.61 -2.00 5.10
N PHE A 109 -16.83 -1.21 4.37
CA PHE A 109 -17.32 -0.52 3.16
C PHE A 109 -16.98 -1.24 1.85
N GLY A 110 -15.99 -2.13 1.87
CA GLY A 110 -15.65 -2.96 0.71
C GLY A 110 -16.72 -3.98 0.40
N THR A 111 -16.71 -4.51 -0.82
CA THR A 111 -17.63 -5.59 -1.24
C THR A 111 -16.86 -6.75 -1.86
N GLY A 112 -17.34 -7.97 -1.64
CA GLY A 112 -16.88 -9.17 -2.35
C GLY A 112 -15.35 -9.33 -2.33
N PRO A 113 -14.65 -9.14 -3.47
CA PRO A 113 -13.19 -9.27 -3.53
C PRO A 113 -12.41 -8.33 -2.59
N ILE A 114 -12.90 -7.10 -2.34
CA ILE A 114 -12.22 -6.16 -1.43
C ILE A 114 -12.31 -6.67 0.02
N GLN A 115 -13.44 -7.25 0.41
CA GLN A 115 -13.59 -7.80 1.78
C GLN A 115 -12.62 -8.96 2.01
N GLY A 116 -12.38 -9.79 0.98
CA GLY A 116 -11.34 -10.81 1.02
C GLY A 116 -9.94 -10.22 1.23
N PHE A 117 -9.60 -9.15 0.51
CA PHE A 117 -8.33 -8.42 0.72
C PHE A 117 -8.23 -7.80 2.12
N ALA A 118 -9.29 -7.16 2.61
CA ALA A 118 -9.34 -6.57 3.94
C ALA A 118 -9.15 -7.63 5.04
N THR A 119 -9.80 -8.78 4.88
CA THR A 119 -9.70 -9.91 5.81
C THR A 119 -8.28 -10.46 5.88
N THR A 120 -7.64 -10.68 4.73
CA THR A 120 -6.25 -11.17 4.70
C THR A 120 -5.27 -10.15 5.27
N LEU A 121 -5.49 -8.86 5.01
CA LEU A 121 -4.68 -7.77 5.59
C LEU A 121 -4.83 -7.70 7.12
N ILE A 122 -6.06 -7.70 7.65
CA ILE A 122 -6.32 -7.62 9.09
C ILE A 122 -5.70 -8.81 9.83
N ILE A 123 -6.01 -10.04 9.40
CA ILE A 123 -5.47 -11.26 10.02
C ILE A 123 -3.95 -11.26 9.94
N GLY A 124 -3.43 -10.86 8.79
CA GLY A 124 -2.00 -10.79 8.54
C GLY A 124 -1.26 -9.79 9.43
N LEU A 125 -1.83 -8.61 9.66
CA LEU A 125 -1.27 -7.61 10.57
C LEU A 125 -1.30 -8.07 12.03
N LEU A 126 -2.40 -8.68 12.47
CA LEU A 126 -2.52 -9.19 13.85
C LEU A 126 -1.55 -10.36 14.09
N SER A 127 -1.47 -11.29 13.14
CA SER A 127 -0.55 -12.41 13.19
C SER A 127 0.91 -11.92 13.13
N SER A 128 1.24 -10.93 12.29
CA SER A 128 2.61 -10.42 12.18
C SER A 128 3.04 -9.68 13.46
N LEU A 129 2.15 -8.90 14.07
CA LEU A 129 2.38 -8.28 15.38
C LEU A 129 2.71 -9.34 16.43
N PHE A 130 1.91 -10.40 16.49
CA PHE A 130 2.13 -11.50 17.42
C PHE A 130 3.48 -12.19 17.18
N THR A 131 3.80 -12.59 15.95
CA THR A 131 5.06 -13.30 15.66
C THR A 131 6.28 -12.41 15.84
N ALA A 132 6.21 -11.14 15.44
CA ALA A 132 7.32 -10.21 15.56
C ALA A 132 7.60 -9.84 17.02
N ILE A 133 6.60 -9.76 17.91
CA ILE A 133 6.82 -9.41 19.31
C ILE A 133 7.08 -10.66 20.17
N PHE A 134 6.26 -11.70 20.04
CA PHE A 134 6.31 -12.86 20.92
C PHE A 134 7.30 -13.92 20.43
N VAL A 135 7.13 -14.42 19.20
CA VAL A 135 7.93 -15.55 18.69
C VAL A 135 9.40 -15.16 18.58
N SER A 136 9.71 -13.98 18.04
CA SER A 136 11.08 -13.51 17.94
C SER A 136 11.75 -13.37 19.33
N ARG A 137 11.03 -12.85 20.33
CA ARG A 137 11.54 -12.68 21.70
C ARG A 137 11.86 -14.01 22.37
N VAL A 138 10.97 -14.99 22.24
CA VAL A 138 11.20 -16.36 22.74
C VAL A 138 12.46 -16.97 22.13
N ILE A 139 12.69 -16.76 20.84
CA ILE A 139 13.90 -17.27 20.16
C ILE A 139 15.15 -16.58 20.71
N PHE A 140 15.16 -15.25 20.86
CA PHE A 140 16.32 -14.54 21.40
C PHE A 140 16.60 -14.89 22.86
N ASP A 141 15.58 -14.99 23.71
CA ASP A 141 15.73 -15.40 25.10
C ASP A 141 16.34 -16.80 25.20
N ARG A 142 15.92 -17.72 24.33
CA ARG A 142 16.53 -19.06 24.23
C ARG A 142 17.98 -19.02 23.75
N MET A 143 18.32 -18.14 22.80
CA MET A 143 19.70 -17.97 22.33
C MET A 143 20.60 -17.41 23.45
N LEU A 144 20.12 -16.43 24.21
CA LEU A 144 20.82 -15.85 25.35
C LEU A 144 21.05 -16.87 26.46
N ARG A 145 20.05 -17.69 26.82
CA ARG A 145 20.20 -18.78 27.80
C ARG A 145 21.23 -19.83 27.39
N LYS A 146 21.42 -20.03 26.08
CA LYS A 146 22.43 -20.95 25.52
C LYS A 146 23.79 -20.28 25.25
N ASN A 147 24.03 -19.07 25.75
CA ASN A 147 25.26 -18.28 25.50
C ASN A 147 25.62 -18.15 24.01
N LYS A 148 24.64 -18.16 23.11
CA LYS A 148 24.90 -17.95 21.68
C LYS A 148 25.13 -16.47 21.41
N THR A 149 26.16 -16.14 20.64
CA THR A 149 26.40 -14.77 20.18
C THR A 149 25.27 -14.28 19.27
N ILE A 150 24.64 -13.16 19.62
CA ILE A 150 23.60 -12.50 18.81
C ILE A 150 24.24 -11.31 18.11
N SER A 151 23.97 -11.17 16.81
CA SER A 151 24.48 -10.08 15.99
C SER A 151 23.34 -9.51 15.15
N PHE A 152 23.20 -8.19 15.15
CA PHE A 152 22.13 -7.46 14.47
C PHE A 152 22.58 -6.78 13.17
N SER A 153 23.86 -6.85 12.80
CA SER A 153 24.37 -6.26 11.56
C SER A 153 25.69 -6.90 11.13
N TYR A 154 26.03 -6.73 9.85
CA TYR A 154 27.39 -6.89 9.34
C TYR A 154 28.18 -5.59 9.51
N LYS A 155 29.51 -5.62 9.35
CA LYS A 155 30.33 -4.40 9.43
C LYS A 155 29.89 -3.34 8.42
N TRP A 156 29.53 -3.75 7.20
CA TRP A 156 29.11 -2.85 6.12
C TRP A 156 27.66 -2.37 6.27
N THR A 157 26.76 -3.15 6.90
CA THR A 157 25.38 -2.71 7.19
C THR A 157 25.25 -1.95 8.50
N ALA A 158 26.25 -2.06 9.39
CA ALA A 158 26.18 -1.51 10.74
C ALA A 158 25.96 0.00 10.77
N ASN A 159 26.53 0.74 9.81
CA ASN A 159 26.46 2.21 9.75
C ASN A 159 25.63 2.74 8.57
N MET A 160 24.94 1.87 7.84
CA MET A 160 24.14 2.28 6.70
C MET A 160 23.01 3.20 7.18
N LEU A 161 23.00 4.45 6.70
CA LEU A 161 22.03 5.51 7.01
C LEU A 161 21.92 5.98 8.48
N SER A 162 22.64 5.37 9.42
CA SER A 162 22.50 5.70 10.86
C SER A 162 23.29 6.91 11.36
N SER A 163 24.21 7.43 10.55
CA SER A 163 25.10 8.56 10.89
C SER A 163 24.88 9.76 9.96
N THR A 164 23.70 9.83 9.35
CA THR A 164 23.36 10.86 8.37
C THR A 164 22.99 12.17 9.07
N HIS A 165 23.37 13.29 8.46
CA HIS A 165 23.14 14.64 8.98
C HIS A 165 22.53 15.52 7.89
N PHE A 166 21.42 15.07 7.32
CA PHE A 166 20.69 15.83 6.31
C PHE A 166 19.79 16.88 6.95
N ASP A 167 19.78 18.10 6.38
CA ASP A 167 18.87 19.18 6.79
C ASP A 167 17.60 19.18 5.92
N PHE A 168 16.69 18.26 6.23
CA PHE A 168 15.40 18.09 5.57
C PHE A 168 14.51 19.32 5.69
N ILE A 169 14.45 19.94 6.87
CA ILE A 169 13.55 21.08 7.14
C ILE A 169 13.95 22.33 6.33
N SER A 170 15.24 22.52 6.06
CA SER A 170 15.70 23.59 5.14
C SER A 170 15.23 23.38 3.71
N MET A 171 15.10 22.13 3.26
CA MET A 171 14.70 21.79 1.88
C MET A 171 13.19 21.92 1.63
N ARG A 172 12.37 22.21 2.65
CA ARG A 172 10.90 22.21 2.56
C ARG A 172 10.32 23.02 1.41
N LYS A 173 10.90 24.20 1.10
CA LYS A 173 10.40 25.04 0.00
C LYS A 173 10.57 24.35 -1.36
N LYS A 174 11.71 23.66 -1.56
CA LYS A 174 11.97 22.89 -2.79
C LYS A 174 11.04 21.68 -2.87
N ALA A 175 10.83 21.00 -1.75
CA ALA A 175 9.88 19.88 -1.67
C ALA A 175 8.45 20.31 -2.01
N TYR A 176 7.97 21.43 -1.45
CA TYR A 176 6.63 21.94 -1.76
C TYR A 176 6.45 22.31 -3.23
N ILE A 177 7.47 22.89 -3.87
CA ILE A 177 7.43 23.19 -5.31
C ILE A 177 7.36 21.90 -6.12
N PHE A 178 8.20 20.90 -5.80
CA PHE A 178 8.18 19.61 -6.48
C PHE A 178 6.83 18.89 -6.33
N SER A 179 6.35 18.71 -5.09
CA SER A 179 5.04 18.13 -4.77
C SER A 179 3.89 18.87 -5.44
N GLY A 180 3.88 20.20 -5.35
CA GLY A 180 2.87 21.04 -5.97
C GLY A 180 2.83 20.91 -7.49
N THR A 181 4.00 20.77 -8.12
CA THR A 181 4.11 20.55 -9.57
C THR A 181 3.55 19.19 -9.98
N LEU A 182 3.86 18.12 -9.25
CA LEU A 182 3.31 16.79 -9.51
C LEU A 182 1.79 16.74 -9.34
N ILE A 183 1.25 17.37 -8.29
CA ILE A 183 -0.19 17.50 -8.09
C ILE A 183 -0.81 18.29 -9.25
N LEU A 184 -0.21 19.41 -9.65
CA LEU A 184 -0.71 20.23 -10.76
C LEU A 184 -0.77 19.43 -12.07
N ILE A 185 0.28 18.69 -12.41
CA ILE A 185 0.30 17.81 -13.59
C ILE A 185 -0.82 16.76 -13.50
N GLY A 186 -0.99 16.14 -12.33
CA GLY A 186 -2.06 15.17 -12.09
C GLY A 186 -3.45 15.77 -12.27
N VAL A 187 -3.69 16.96 -11.70
CA VAL A 187 -4.97 17.68 -11.81
C VAL A 187 -5.25 18.10 -13.25
N VAL A 188 -4.27 18.65 -13.97
CA VAL A 188 -4.42 19.00 -15.40
C VAL A 188 -4.75 17.75 -16.22
N SER A 189 -4.10 16.62 -15.93
CA SER A 189 -4.43 15.35 -16.58
C SER A 189 -5.86 14.91 -16.29
N LEU A 190 -6.34 15.05 -15.06
CA LEU A 190 -7.71 14.68 -14.68
C LEU A 190 -8.77 15.50 -15.43
N PHE A 191 -8.53 16.79 -15.66
CA PHE A 191 -9.46 17.63 -16.41
C PHE A 191 -9.40 17.44 -17.93
N THR A 192 -8.22 17.11 -18.48
CA THR A 192 -8.04 16.98 -19.93
C THR A 192 -8.31 15.58 -20.46
N LYS A 193 -7.84 14.55 -19.74
CA LYS A 193 -7.92 13.15 -20.16
C LYS A 193 -8.97 12.35 -19.39
N GLY A 194 -9.26 12.74 -18.15
CA GLY A 194 -10.20 12.04 -17.28
C GLY A 194 -9.62 10.75 -16.70
N MET A 195 -10.48 9.90 -16.14
CA MET A 195 -10.10 8.59 -15.59
C MET A 195 -10.80 7.46 -16.34
N ASP A 196 -10.09 6.35 -16.54
CA ASP A 196 -10.67 5.13 -17.08
C ASP A 196 -11.41 4.36 -16.00
N PHE A 197 -12.70 4.65 -15.79
CA PHE A 197 -13.50 3.95 -14.79
C PHE A 197 -13.80 2.51 -15.21
N GLY A 198 -13.63 1.59 -14.25
CA GLY A 198 -13.95 0.18 -14.41
C GLY A 198 -15.45 -0.10 -14.33
N VAL A 199 -15.82 -1.33 -14.70
CA VAL A 199 -17.20 -1.85 -14.68
C VAL A 199 -17.90 -1.70 -13.32
N ASP A 200 -17.14 -1.71 -12.23
CA ASP A 200 -17.69 -1.52 -10.88
C ASP A 200 -18.32 -0.13 -10.70
N PHE A 201 -17.81 0.88 -11.42
CA PHE A 201 -18.20 2.29 -11.26
C PHE A 201 -19.03 2.79 -12.44
N THR A 202 -18.92 2.17 -13.62
CA THR A 202 -19.74 2.50 -14.79
C THR A 202 -20.97 1.61 -14.95
N GLY A 203 -20.99 0.45 -14.29
CA GLY A 203 -21.83 -0.68 -14.67
C GLY A 203 -21.15 -1.52 -15.76
N GLY A 204 -21.73 -2.67 -16.07
CA GLY A 204 -21.17 -3.59 -17.07
C GLY A 204 -22.11 -4.73 -17.43
N ARG A 205 -21.68 -5.56 -18.38
CA ARG A 205 -22.28 -6.86 -18.65
C ARG A 205 -21.29 -7.95 -18.26
N THR A 206 -21.82 -9.01 -17.65
CA THR A 206 -21.07 -10.21 -17.29
C THR A 206 -21.58 -11.38 -18.10
N TYR A 207 -20.65 -12.20 -18.57
CA TYR A 207 -20.92 -13.46 -19.23
C TYR A 207 -20.12 -14.57 -18.56
N VAL A 208 -20.77 -15.66 -18.20
CA VAL A 208 -20.10 -16.90 -17.80
C VAL A 208 -20.02 -17.78 -19.04
N VAL A 209 -18.80 -18.13 -19.45
CA VAL A 209 -18.55 -18.92 -20.66
C VAL A 209 -17.80 -20.19 -20.28
N ARG A 210 -18.27 -21.33 -20.77
CA ARG A 210 -17.62 -22.63 -20.58
C ARG A 210 -17.08 -23.17 -21.92
N PHE A 211 -15.90 -23.77 -21.83
CA PHE A 211 -15.11 -24.33 -22.92
C PHE A 211 -15.00 -25.86 -22.79
N ASP A 212 -14.65 -26.52 -23.89
CA ASP A 212 -14.41 -27.96 -23.95
C ASP A 212 -12.99 -28.36 -23.51
N GLN A 213 -12.18 -27.38 -23.14
CA GLN A 213 -10.81 -27.53 -22.63
C GLN A 213 -10.47 -26.41 -21.65
N ASN A 214 -9.41 -26.61 -20.87
CA ASN A 214 -8.87 -25.55 -20.02
C ASN A 214 -8.38 -24.38 -20.89
N VAL A 215 -8.68 -23.15 -20.46
CA VAL A 215 -8.32 -21.95 -21.22
C VAL A 215 -7.44 -21.03 -20.39
N ASN A 216 -6.43 -20.45 -21.05
CA ASN A 216 -5.63 -19.40 -20.44
C ASN A 216 -6.41 -18.07 -20.47
N THR A 217 -6.69 -17.52 -19.29
CA THR A 217 -7.48 -16.29 -19.14
C THR A 217 -6.82 -15.06 -19.78
N GLU A 218 -5.49 -14.98 -19.85
CA GLU A 218 -4.78 -13.88 -20.51
C GLU A 218 -4.88 -13.98 -22.03
N ALA A 219 -4.75 -15.18 -22.59
CA ALA A 219 -4.91 -15.40 -24.02
C ALA A 219 -6.33 -15.04 -24.47
N VAL A 220 -7.34 -15.49 -23.71
CA VAL A 220 -8.75 -15.14 -23.96
C VAL A 220 -8.96 -13.63 -23.87
N ARG A 221 -8.41 -12.98 -22.83
CA ARG A 221 -8.50 -11.52 -22.68
C ARG A 221 -7.90 -10.79 -23.88
N LYS A 222 -6.69 -11.15 -24.33
CA LYS A 222 -6.02 -10.52 -25.48
C LYS A 222 -6.84 -10.64 -26.77
N SER A 223 -7.44 -11.82 -27.00
CA SER A 223 -8.36 -12.03 -28.12
C SER A 223 -9.60 -11.13 -28.02
N LEU A 224 -10.23 -11.09 -26.85
CA LEU A 224 -11.41 -10.25 -26.61
C LEU A 224 -11.12 -8.75 -26.65
N THR A 225 -9.95 -8.29 -26.19
CA THR A 225 -9.51 -6.89 -26.34
C THR A 225 -9.47 -6.49 -27.80
N THR A 226 -9.05 -7.40 -28.68
CA THR A 226 -9.02 -7.16 -30.12
C THR A 226 -10.45 -7.13 -30.69
N ALA A 227 -11.31 -8.04 -30.24
CA ALA A 227 -12.72 -8.09 -30.67
C ALA A 227 -13.57 -6.89 -30.18
N PHE A 228 -13.27 -6.34 -29.00
CA PHE A 228 -13.94 -5.18 -28.39
C PHE A 228 -13.25 -3.85 -28.69
N ASP A 229 -12.63 -3.69 -29.86
CA ASP A 229 -12.10 -2.41 -30.33
C ASP A 229 -11.07 -1.78 -29.36
N LYS A 230 -10.15 -2.61 -28.85
CA LYS A 230 -9.10 -2.26 -27.87
C LYS A 230 -9.61 -2.00 -26.44
N GLN A 231 -10.90 -2.22 -26.15
CA GLN A 231 -11.39 -2.22 -24.78
C GLN A 231 -11.08 -3.57 -24.13
N SER A 232 -10.20 -3.58 -23.13
CA SER A 232 -9.85 -4.82 -22.41
C SER A 232 -10.96 -5.22 -21.43
N PRO A 233 -11.66 -6.34 -21.66
CA PRO A 233 -12.59 -6.86 -20.67
C PRO A 233 -11.83 -7.52 -19.52
N THR A 234 -12.48 -7.62 -18.36
CA THR A 234 -11.96 -8.39 -17.24
C THR A 234 -12.31 -9.86 -17.44
N VAL A 235 -11.30 -10.73 -17.54
CA VAL A 235 -11.48 -12.18 -17.66
C VAL A 235 -10.93 -12.86 -16.41
N LYS A 236 -11.75 -13.67 -15.74
CA LYS A 236 -11.39 -14.42 -14.53
C LYS A 236 -11.90 -15.85 -14.63
N THR A 237 -11.17 -16.82 -14.10
CA THR A 237 -11.68 -18.20 -13.93
C THR A 237 -12.87 -18.19 -12.98
N PHE A 238 -13.89 -18.98 -13.27
CA PHE A 238 -15.12 -19.07 -12.47
C PHE A 238 -15.58 -20.51 -12.38
N GLY A 239 -15.21 -21.21 -11.30
CA GLY A 239 -15.40 -22.65 -11.16
C GLY A 239 -14.23 -23.43 -11.75
N PRO A 240 -14.46 -24.46 -12.59
CA PRO A 240 -13.37 -25.25 -13.20
C PRO A 240 -12.55 -24.44 -14.22
N ASP A 241 -11.33 -24.90 -14.53
CA ASP A 241 -10.36 -24.20 -15.40
C ASP A 241 -10.82 -24.01 -16.86
N ASN A 242 -11.88 -24.70 -17.27
CA ASN A 242 -12.55 -24.53 -18.55
C ASN A 242 -13.74 -23.57 -18.48
N GLN A 243 -13.94 -22.85 -17.39
CA GLN A 243 -15.03 -21.90 -17.22
C GLN A 243 -14.52 -20.53 -16.77
N ILE A 244 -14.91 -19.49 -17.49
CA ILE A 244 -14.48 -18.11 -17.22
C ILE A 244 -15.68 -17.18 -17.06
N LYS A 245 -15.48 -16.14 -16.28
CA LYS A 245 -16.35 -14.97 -16.16
C LYS A 245 -15.69 -13.81 -16.90
N ILE A 246 -16.39 -13.30 -17.90
CA ILE A 246 -15.99 -12.13 -18.70
C ILE A 246 -16.86 -10.97 -18.26
N VAL A 247 -16.25 -9.85 -17.88
CA VAL A 247 -16.95 -8.61 -17.52
C VAL A 247 -16.50 -7.51 -18.45
N THR A 248 -17.44 -6.87 -19.15
CA THR A 248 -17.17 -5.83 -20.15
C THR A 248 -18.08 -4.62 -19.95
N LYS A 249 -17.55 -3.43 -20.23
CA LYS A 249 -18.31 -2.17 -20.31
C LYS A 249 -18.65 -1.77 -21.75
N TYR A 250 -18.33 -2.63 -22.72
CA TYR A 250 -18.56 -2.37 -24.13
C TYR A 250 -20.05 -2.06 -24.39
N LEU A 251 -20.31 -0.93 -25.06
CA LEU A 251 -21.64 -0.42 -25.37
C LEU A 251 -22.60 -0.38 -24.16
N ILE A 252 -22.11 0.05 -22.99
CA ILE A 252 -22.97 0.13 -21.80
C ILE A 252 -23.99 1.26 -21.87
N ASN A 253 -23.62 2.40 -22.45
CA ASN A 253 -24.51 3.55 -22.61
C ASN A 253 -25.44 3.43 -23.83
N ASP A 254 -25.37 2.29 -24.53
CA ASP A 254 -26.17 2.02 -25.71
C ASP A 254 -27.39 1.18 -25.31
N ASN A 255 -28.57 1.80 -25.45
CA ASN A 255 -29.86 1.23 -25.07
C ASN A 255 -30.58 0.58 -26.26
N ARG A 256 -29.93 0.39 -27.40
CA ARG A 256 -30.55 -0.30 -28.54
C ARG A 256 -30.76 -1.78 -28.22
N ASP A 257 -31.90 -2.32 -28.63
CA ASP A 257 -32.28 -3.72 -28.35
C ASP A 257 -31.31 -4.75 -28.98
N ASN A 258 -30.55 -4.35 -30.01
CA ASN A 258 -29.60 -5.22 -30.70
C ASN A 258 -28.20 -5.29 -30.05
N VAL A 259 -27.95 -4.52 -28.99
CA VAL A 259 -26.61 -4.43 -28.38
C VAL A 259 -26.18 -5.76 -27.78
N ASP A 260 -27.10 -6.51 -27.18
CA ASP A 260 -26.78 -7.79 -26.56
C ASP A 260 -26.39 -8.83 -27.61
N SER A 261 -27.08 -8.88 -28.76
CA SER A 261 -26.72 -9.73 -29.90
C SER A 261 -25.36 -9.36 -30.50
N LEU A 262 -25.06 -8.05 -30.61
CA LEU A 262 -23.78 -7.55 -31.10
C LEU A 262 -22.62 -7.97 -30.17
N ILE A 263 -22.80 -7.85 -28.86
CA ILE A 263 -21.80 -8.27 -27.87
C ILE A 263 -21.60 -9.78 -27.92
N GLN A 264 -22.68 -10.57 -27.99
CA GLN A 264 -22.59 -12.02 -28.14
C GLN A 264 -21.86 -12.42 -29.43
N SER A 265 -22.07 -11.70 -30.53
CA SER A 265 -21.35 -11.91 -31.79
C SER A 265 -19.85 -11.62 -31.65
N LYS A 266 -19.48 -10.49 -31.04
CA LYS A 266 -18.08 -10.16 -30.74
C LYS A 266 -17.43 -11.16 -29.78
N LEU A 267 -18.15 -11.61 -28.75
CA LEU A 267 -17.72 -12.69 -27.86
C LEU A 267 -17.45 -13.97 -28.64
N TYR A 268 -18.39 -14.41 -29.47
CA TYR A 268 -18.21 -15.60 -30.29
C TYR A 268 -16.98 -15.49 -31.21
N MET A 269 -16.84 -14.38 -31.93
CA MET A 269 -15.69 -14.15 -32.81
C MET A 269 -14.35 -14.20 -32.08
N GLY A 270 -14.29 -13.62 -30.87
CA GLY A 270 -13.08 -13.63 -30.05
C GLY A 270 -12.82 -14.96 -29.33
N LEU A 271 -13.83 -15.81 -29.14
CA LEU A 271 -13.73 -17.04 -28.35
C LEU A 271 -13.70 -18.33 -29.17
N LYS A 272 -14.17 -18.32 -30.43
CA LYS A 272 -14.28 -19.53 -31.27
C LYS A 272 -12.98 -20.34 -31.40
N THR A 273 -11.82 -19.68 -31.36
CA THR A 273 -10.50 -20.31 -31.49
C THR A 273 -10.05 -21.05 -30.23
N PHE A 274 -10.75 -20.86 -29.10
CA PHE A 274 -10.43 -21.51 -27.83
C PHE A 274 -11.19 -22.82 -27.61
N TYR A 275 -12.08 -23.19 -28.52
CA TYR A 275 -12.75 -24.49 -28.53
C TYR A 275 -11.97 -25.50 -29.36
N ARG A 276 -11.82 -26.75 -28.88
CA ARG A 276 -11.22 -27.83 -29.69
C ARG A 276 -12.15 -28.25 -30.81
N ARG A 277 -13.44 -28.35 -30.50
CA ARG A 277 -14.51 -28.65 -31.46
C ARG A 277 -15.20 -27.34 -31.85
N PRO A 278 -15.27 -26.99 -33.15
CA PRO A 278 -15.93 -25.77 -33.59
C PRO A 278 -17.39 -25.71 -33.11
N LEU A 279 -17.69 -24.71 -32.29
CA LEU A 279 -19.04 -24.44 -31.81
C LEU A 279 -19.70 -23.44 -32.77
N SER A 280 -20.97 -23.64 -33.15
CA SER A 280 -21.68 -22.65 -33.98
C SER A 280 -22.16 -21.47 -33.13
N TYR A 281 -22.38 -20.30 -33.76
CA TYR A 281 -22.93 -19.13 -33.06
C TYR A 281 -24.26 -19.43 -32.36
N LYS A 282 -25.15 -20.19 -33.02
CA LYS A 282 -26.44 -20.58 -32.46
C LYS A 282 -26.30 -21.43 -31.19
N HIS A 283 -25.39 -22.40 -31.16
CA HIS A 283 -25.12 -23.20 -29.96
C HIS A 283 -24.36 -22.42 -28.88
N PHE A 284 -23.56 -21.43 -29.26
CA PHE A 284 -22.86 -20.57 -28.31
C PHE A 284 -23.84 -19.67 -27.53
N THR A 285 -24.85 -19.11 -28.21
CA THR A 285 -25.80 -18.14 -27.64
C THR A 285 -27.15 -18.72 -27.22
N SER A 286 -27.50 -19.95 -27.62
CA SER A 286 -28.83 -20.52 -27.32
C SER A 286 -29.09 -20.62 -25.82
N ASP A 287 -30.21 -20.07 -25.35
CA ASP A 287 -30.76 -20.36 -24.02
C ASP A 287 -31.38 -21.77 -23.97
N VAL A 288 -31.62 -22.34 -25.15
CA VAL A 288 -32.21 -23.67 -25.33
C VAL A 288 -31.12 -24.73 -25.19
N GLU A 289 -30.96 -25.21 -23.96
CA GLU A 289 -30.60 -26.59 -23.59
C GLU A 289 -30.82 -26.70 -22.07
N GLY A 290 -32.05 -27.09 -21.69
CA GLY A 290 -32.51 -27.12 -20.30
C GLY A 290 -31.57 -27.91 -19.39
N GLU A 291 -31.34 -27.40 -18.18
CA GLU A 291 -30.53 -27.94 -17.06
C GLU A 291 -29.10 -28.47 -17.36
N ASN A 292 -28.71 -28.68 -18.62
CA ASN A 292 -27.54 -29.44 -19.07
C ASN A 292 -26.74 -28.71 -20.17
N LYS A 293 -26.85 -27.38 -20.31
CA LYS A 293 -25.96 -26.63 -21.23
C LYS A 293 -24.49 -26.80 -20.81
N LEU A 294 -23.72 -27.56 -21.60
CA LEU A 294 -22.34 -27.92 -21.28
C LEU A 294 -21.30 -26.92 -21.79
N LEU A 295 -21.60 -26.12 -22.82
CA LEU A 295 -20.63 -25.26 -23.51
C LEU A 295 -21.25 -23.91 -23.95
N GLY A 296 -20.41 -22.91 -24.19
CA GLY A 296 -20.83 -21.58 -24.63
C GLY A 296 -21.22 -20.65 -23.47
N ILE A 297 -22.10 -19.67 -23.72
CA ILE A 297 -22.56 -18.73 -22.69
C ILE A 297 -23.53 -19.46 -21.75
N LEU A 298 -23.11 -19.71 -20.51
CA LEU A 298 -23.96 -20.33 -19.48
C LEU A 298 -24.88 -19.34 -18.79
N SER A 299 -24.45 -18.08 -18.67
CA SER A 299 -25.22 -17.03 -18.00
C SER A 299 -24.80 -15.67 -18.51
N SER A 300 -25.76 -14.76 -18.64
CA SER A 300 -25.53 -13.34 -18.91
C SER A 300 -26.23 -12.48 -17.85
N GLN A 301 -25.54 -11.47 -17.33
CA GLN A 301 -26.08 -10.55 -16.34
C GLN A 301 -25.69 -9.11 -16.71
N LYS A 302 -26.64 -8.19 -16.67
CA LYS A 302 -26.40 -6.75 -16.84
C LYS A 302 -26.41 -6.07 -15.47
N PHE A 303 -25.34 -5.36 -15.16
CA PHE A 303 -25.21 -4.53 -13.96
C PHE A 303 -25.62 -3.10 -14.33
N GLY A 304 -26.76 -2.68 -13.79
CA GLY A 304 -27.29 -1.34 -14.02
C GLY A 304 -26.48 -0.23 -13.33
N PRO A 305 -26.65 1.04 -13.76
CA PRO A 305 -25.99 2.20 -13.17
C PRO A 305 -26.23 2.36 -11.66
N THR A 306 -27.38 1.89 -11.14
CA THR A 306 -27.72 1.98 -9.71
C THR A 306 -26.74 1.23 -8.82
N ILE A 307 -26.38 -0.01 -9.18
CA ILE A 307 -25.39 -0.81 -8.42
C ILE A 307 -24.03 -0.12 -8.47
N ALA A 308 -23.66 0.40 -9.64
CA ALA A 308 -22.40 1.11 -9.83
C ALA A 308 -22.35 2.42 -9.02
N TYR A 309 -23.48 3.14 -8.93
CA TYR A 309 -23.64 4.32 -8.09
C TYR A 309 -23.44 3.99 -6.60
N ASP A 310 -24.07 2.92 -6.11
CA ASP A 310 -23.93 2.48 -4.71
C ASP A 310 -22.49 2.08 -4.38
N ILE A 311 -21.82 1.35 -5.28
CA ILE A 311 -20.41 1.00 -5.12
C ILE A 311 -19.53 2.26 -5.05
N ARG A 312 -19.75 3.23 -5.95
CA ARG A 312 -18.99 4.48 -5.98
C ARG A 312 -19.23 5.31 -4.71
N LYS A 313 -20.46 5.36 -4.22
CA LYS A 313 -20.83 6.04 -2.97
C LYS A 313 -20.16 5.40 -1.76
N LYS A 314 -20.16 4.06 -1.67
CA LYS A 314 -19.43 3.31 -0.62
C LYS A 314 -17.94 3.57 -0.66
N ALA A 315 -17.33 3.59 -1.85
CA ALA A 315 -15.92 3.92 -2.03
C ALA A 315 -15.57 5.33 -1.51
N TYR A 316 -16.39 6.33 -1.85
CA TYR A 316 -16.24 7.69 -1.35
C TYR A 316 -16.30 7.74 0.19
N PHE A 317 -17.33 7.13 0.78
CA PHE A 317 -17.45 7.07 2.24
C PHE A 317 -16.29 6.33 2.91
N ALA A 318 -15.81 5.24 2.31
CA ALA A 318 -14.67 4.50 2.84
C ALA A 318 -13.42 5.40 2.95
N ILE A 319 -13.09 6.14 1.88
CA ILE A 319 -11.95 7.07 1.89
C ILE A 319 -12.18 8.20 2.90
N PHE A 320 -13.37 8.80 2.91
CA PHE A 320 -13.71 9.88 3.84
C PHE A 320 -13.58 9.44 5.30
N PHE A 321 -14.23 8.34 5.69
CA PHE A 321 -14.17 7.83 7.05
C PHE A 321 -12.77 7.37 7.43
N ALA A 322 -11.99 6.77 6.51
CA ALA A 322 -10.60 6.43 6.77
C ALA A 322 -9.76 7.67 7.14
N LEU A 323 -9.88 8.76 6.36
CA LEU A 323 -9.17 10.01 6.63
C LEU A 323 -9.60 10.63 7.98
N VAL A 324 -10.90 10.63 8.28
CA VAL A 324 -11.43 11.14 9.56
C VAL A 324 -10.94 10.31 10.74
N ILE A 325 -11.02 8.97 10.65
CA ILE A 325 -10.57 8.06 11.71
C ILE A 325 -9.07 8.23 11.96
N ILE A 326 -8.26 8.33 10.90
CA ILE A 326 -6.82 8.57 11.02
C ILE A 326 -6.53 9.93 11.63
N PHE A 327 -7.24 10.98 11.21
CA PHE A 327 -7.08 12.31 11.79
C PHE A 327 -7.36 12.30 13.29
N ILE A 328 -8.49 11.70 13.70
CA ILE A 328 -8.88 11.58 15.11
C ILE A 328 -7.82 10.78 15.87
N TYR A 329 -7.37 9.65 15.33
CA TYR A 329 -6.35 8.83 15.94
C TYR A 329 -5.06 9.63 16.18
N ILE A 330 -4.54 10.34 15.18
CA ILE A 330 -3.31 11.15 15.32
C ILE A 330 -3.54 12.33 16.27
N ALA A 331 -4.68 13.01 16.19
CA ALA A 331 -4.99 14.13 17.07
C ALA A 331 -5.02 13.69 18.55
N VAL A 332 -5.65 12.56 18.85
CA VAL A 332 -5.69 11.97 20.20
C VAL A 332 -4.31 11.47 20.62
N ARG A 333 -3.60 10.74 19.74
CA ARG A 333 -2.29 10.15 20.04
C ARG A 333 -1.22 11.20 20.31
N PHE A 334 -1.19 12.27 19.52
CA PHE A 334 -0.11 13.25 19.55
C PHE A 334 -0.40 14.50 20.38
N ARG A 335 -1.64 14.68 20.86
CA ARG A 335 -2.16 15.83 21.65
C ARG A 335 -2.08 17.19 20.93
N ASN A 336 -1.11 17.36 20.04
CA ASN A 336 -0.87 18.51 19.20
C ASN A 336 -1.50 18.25 17.82
N TRP A 337 -2.58 18.96 17.52
CA TRP A 337 -3.32 18.84 16.26
C TRP A 337 -2.46 19.15 15.02
N GLN A 338 -1.36 19.90 15.16
CA GLN A 338 -0.45 20.25 14.07
C GLN A 338 0.17 19.02 13.39
N TYR A 339 0.51 17.99 14.17
CA TYR A 339 0.98 16.71 13.62
C TYR A 339 -0.15 15.99 12.87
N GLY A 340 -1.38 16.03 13.41
CA GLY A 340 -2.59 15.54 12.74
C GLY A 340 -2.80 16.14 11.35
N VAL A 341 -2.71 17.47 11.26
CA VAL A 341 -2.86 18.19 9.98
C VAL A 341 -1.69 17.90 9.04
N GLY A 342 -0.46 17.87 9.53
CA GLY A 342 0.70 17.49 8.72
C GLY A 342 0.56 16.11 8.09
N GLY A 343 0.12 15.12 8.87
CA GLY A 343 -0.13 13.77 8.39
C GLY A 343 -1.27 13.72 7.36
N VAL A 344 -2.43 14.31 7.65
CA VAL A 344 -3.57 14.29 6.71
C VAL A 344 -3.25 14.99 5.39
N VAL A 345 -2.55 16.12 5.41
CA VAL A 345 -2.16 16.80 4.17
C VAL A 345 -1.22 15.94 3.33
N ALA A 346 -0.29 15.19 3.95
CA ALA A 346 0.54 14.24 3.23
C ALA A 346 -0.29 13.10 2.62
N LEU A 347 -1.29 12.57 3.33
CA LEU A 347 -2.19 11.54 2.78
C LEU A 347 -3.01 12.03 1.59
N PHE A 348 -3.49 13.28 1.63
CA PHE A 348 -4.14 13.91 0.48
C PHE A 348 -3.17 14.06 -0.70
N HIS A 349 -1.95 14.52 -0.44
CA HIS A 349 -0.89 14.60 -1.44
C HIS A 349 -0.64 13.25 -2.11
N ASP A 350 -0.46 12.18 -1.34
CA ASP A 350 -0.15 10.85 -1.86
C ASP A 350 -1.29 10.31 -2.72
N THR A 351 -2.53 10.49 -2.24
CA THR A 351 -3.74 10.06 -2.93
C THR A 351 -3.92 10.81 -4.24
N LEU A 352 -3.76 12.14 -4.25
CA LEU A 352 -3.90 12.97 -5.45
C LEU A 352 -2.84 12.65 -6.51
N ILE A 353 -1.58 12.45 -6.12
CA ILE A 353 -0.54 12.07 -7.08
C ILE A 353 -0.80 10.67 -7.62
N THR A 354 -1.23 9.71 -6.79
CA THR A 354 -1.57 8.36 -7.26
C THR A 354 -2.73 8.39 -8.26
N ILE A 355 -3.80 9.14 -7.97
CA ILE A 355 -4.93 9.34 -8.89
C ILE A 355 -4.47 10.06 -10.18
N GLY A 356 -3.65 11.10 -10.05
CA GLY A 356 -3.09 11.85 -11.17
C GLY A 356 -2.24 10.98 -12.11
N ILE A 357 -1.42 10.08 -11.57
CA ILE A 357 -0.64 9.11 -12.34
C ILE A 357 -1.58 8.14 -13.08
N PHE A 358 -2.67 7.70 -12.45
CA PHE A 358 -3.66 6.86 -13.13
C PHE A 358 -4.33 7.57 -14.30
N SER A 359 -4.71 8.84 -14.10
CA SER A 359 -5.19 9.70 -15.16
C SER A 359 -4.16 9.87 -16.28
N LEU A 360 -2.90 10.13 -15.95
CA LEU A 360 -1.88 10.43 -16.95
C LEU A 360 -1.52 9.20 -17.79
N PHE A 361 -1.37 8.03 -17.17
CA PHE A 361 -0.82 6.84 -17.80
C PHE A 361 -1.86 5.83 -18.32
N HIS A 362 -3.16 5.96 -18.01
CA HIS A 362 -4.15 5.03 -18.57
C HIS A 362 -4.13 5.09 -20.11
N GLY A 363 -4.09 3.92 -20.76
CA GLY A 363 -3.99 3.81 -22.23
C GLY A 363 -2.59 4.06 -22.82
N LEU A 364 -1.61 4.53 -22.03
CA LEU A 364 -0.20 4.63 -22.46
C LEU A 364 0.58 3.37 -22.10
N LEU A 365 0.34 2.83 -20.90
CA LEU A 365 1.01 1.62 -20.42
C LEU A 365 0.32 0.35 -20.95
N PRO A 366 1.07 -0.76 -21.13
CA PRO A 366 0.57 -1.98 -21.79
C PRO A 366 -0.34 -2.86 -20.90
N PHE A 367 -0.90 -2.31 -19.83
CA PHE A 367 -1.78 -3.02 -18.89
C PHE A 367 -2.96 -2.15 -18.46
N GLY A 368 -4.06 -2.80 -18.06
CA GLY A 368 -5.28 -2.10 -17.65
C GLY A 368 -5.09 -1.25 -16.39
N MET A 369 -5.34 0.04 -16.50
CA MET A 369 -5.31 1.02 -15.40
C MET A 369 -6.71 1.54 -15.08
N GLN A 370 -7.61 0.62 -14.75
CA GLN A 370 -9.00 0.96 -14.48
C GLN A 370 -9.21 1.38 -13.03
N VAL A 371 -9.98 2.46 -12.85
CA VAL A 371 -10.45 2.92 -11.54
C VAL A 371 -11.71 2.15 -11.18
N GLY A 372 -11.54 1.12 -10.35
CA GLY A 372 -12.63 0.31 -9.81
C GLY A 372 -12.41 0.00 -8.34
N GLN A 373 -13.04 -1.08 -7.86
CA GLN A 373 -12.98 -1.47 -6.46
C GLN A 373 -11.57 -1.75 -5.95
N SER A 374 -10.77 -2.49 -6.72
CA SER A 374 -9.37 -2.76 -6.35
C SER A 374 -8.56 -1.47 -6.21
N PHE A 375 -8.79 -0.47 -7.07
CA PHE A 375 -8.07 0.81 -6.97
C PHE A 375 -8.37 1.54 -5.66
N VAL A 376 -9.64 1.56 -5.22
CA VAL A 376 -10.02 2.13 -3.92
C VAL A 376 -9.36 1.38 -2.77
N ALA A 377 -9.29 0.05 -2.87
CA ALA A 377 -8.58 -0.76 -1.89
C ALA A 377 -7.09 -0.40 -1.83
N ALA A 378 -6.46 -0.13 -2.98
CA ALA A 378 -5.08 0.33 -3.02
C ALA A 378 -4.92 1.70 -2.34
N ILE A 379 -5.80 2.67 -2.64
CA ILE A 379 -5.77 4.00 -2.01
C ILE A 379 -5.89 3.91 -0.49
N LEU A 380 -6.85 3.14 0.03
CA LEU A 380 -7.02 2.94 1.47
C LEU A 380 -5.83 2.24 2.12
N THR A 381 -5.19 1.32 1.40
CA THR A 381 -3.96 0.67 1.84
C THR A 381 -2.80 1.65 1.89
N ILE A 382 -2.64 2.50 0.86
CA ILE A 382 -1.63 3.56 0.80
C ILE A 382 -1.83 4.53 1.96
N ILE A 383 -3.08 4.89 2.26
CA ILE A 383 -3.40 5.77 3.38
C ILE A 383 -2.92 5.17 4.71
N GLY A 384 -3.20 3.89 4.96
CA GLY A 384 -2.76 3.19 6.18
C GLY A 384 -1.24 3.00 6.24
N TYR A 385 -0.61 2.69 5.11
CA TYR A 385 0.83 2.49 5.00
C TYR A 385 1.61 3.79 5.16
N SER A 386 1.26 4.83 4.40
CA SER A 386 1.95 6.12 4.40
C SER A 386 1.92 6.78 5.78
N ILE A 387 0.79 6.66 6.49
CA ILE A 387 0.67 7.23 7.81
C ILE A 387 1.51 6.52 8.87
N ASN A 388 1.83 5.23 8.68
CA ASN A 388 2.71 4.47 9.59
C ASN A 388 4.07 5.18 9.73
N ASP A 389 4.74 5.46 8.60
CA ASP A 389 6.03 6.16 8.61
C ASP A 389 5.93 7.57 9.21
N THR A 390 4.86 8.30 8.90
CA THR A 390 4.62 9.64 9.46
C THR A 390 4.47 9.60 10.99
N VAL A 391 3.69 8.66 11.53
CA VAL A 391 3.48 8.48 12.98
C VAL A 391 4.80 8.18 13.68
N ILE A 392 5.62 7.31 13.11
CA ILE A 392 6.95 6.95 13.62
C ILE A 392 7.87 8.16 13.67
N ILE A 393 7.93 8.93 12.58
CA ILE A 393 8.74 10.13 12.50
C ILE A 393 8.30 11.15 13.56
N PHE A 394 6.99 11.37 13.68
CA PHE A 394 6.44 12.33 14.66
C PHE A 394 6.70 11.91 16.10
N ASP A 395 6.59 10.62 16.41
CA ASP A 395 6.92 10.10 17.73
C ASP A 395 8.39 10.37 18.08
N ARG A 396 9.31 10.09 17.15
CA ARG A 396 10.74 10.37 17.36
C ARG A 396 11.05 11.86 17.49
N ILE A 397 10.40 12.70 16.69
CA ILE A 397 10.54 14.16 16.81
C ILE A 397 10.10 14.63 18.19
N ARG A 398 8.99 14.09 18.72
CA ARG A 398 8.50 14.43 20.07
C ARG A 398 9.42 13.89 21.17
N GLU A 399 9.93 12.68 21.03
CA GLU A 399 10.95 12.10 21.92
C GLU A 399 12.16 13.07 22.01
N ASN A 400 12.65 13.55 20.87
CA ASN A 400 13.77 14.51 20.82
C ASN A 400 13.42 15.87 21.45
N VAL A 401 12.22 16.41 21.20
CA VAL A 401 11.77 17.66 21.84
C VAL A 401 11.68 17.52 23.36
N HIS A 402 11.27 16.35 23.86
CA HIS A 402 11.20 16.08 25.29
C HIS A 402 12.58 15.88 25.93
N LEU A 403 13.47 15.11 25.28
CA LEU A 403 14.83 14.83 25.77
C LEU A 403 15.75 16.05 25.66
N PHE A 404 15.58 16.86 24.61
CA PHE A 404 16.42 18.02 24.32
C PHE A 404 15.57 19.30 24.20
N PRO A 405 14.95 19.78 25.30
CA PRO A 405 14.03 20.93 25.27
C PRO A 405 14.75 22.26 24.96
N LYS A 406 16.07 22.31 25.11
CA LYS A 406 16.90 23.49 24.78
C LYS A 406 17.32 23.55 23.31
N HIS A 407 17.15 22.47 22.55
CA HIS A 407 17.43 22.47 21.11
C HIS A 407 16.33 23.24 20.36
N LYS A 408 16.71 23.93 19.28
CA LYS A 408 15.74 24.55 18.37
C LYS A 408 14.85 23.48 17.75
N LEU A 409 13.58 23.82 17.49
CA LEU A 409 12.63 22.88 16.89
C LEU A 409 13.16 22.27 15.59
N LYS A 410 13.76 23.09 14.72
CA LYS A 410 14.39 22.65 13.47
C LYS A 410 15.45 21.56 13.70
N ARG A 411 16.27 21.71 14.74
CA ARG A 411 17.33 20.74 15.07
C ARG A 411 16.71 19.42 15.54
N ASN A 412 15.78 19.48 16.48
CA ASN A 412 15.09 18.28 16.98
C ASN A 412 14.35 17.53 15.87
N MET A 413 13.74 18.26 14.93
CA MET A 413 13.06 17.66 13.78
C MET A 413 14.01 17.00 12.79
N ASN A 414 15.11 17.67 12.43
CA ASN A 414 16.12 17.07 11.57
C ASN A 414 16.81 15.86 12.22
N GLU A 415 17.16 15.94 13.51
CA GLU A 415 17.73 14.81 14.25
C GLU A 415 16.74 13.64 14.27
N GLY A 416 15.44 13.90 14.50
CA GLY A 416 14.41 12.86 14.46
C GLY A 416 14.30 12.19 13.10
N LEU A 417 14.25 12.98 12.02
CA LEU A 417 14.19 12.48 10.64
C LEU A 417 15.40 11.63 10.25
N ASN A 418 16.62 12.05 10.61
CA ASN A 418 17.84 11.28 10.32
C ASN A 418 17.87 9.97 11.12
N GLN A 419 17.43 9.99 12.39
CA GLN A 419 17.38 8.80 13.24
C GLN A 419 16.39 7.76 12.72
N THR A 420 15.25 8.17 12.14
CA THR A 420 14.25 7.26 11.58
C THR A 420 14.50 6.86 10.12
N LEU A 421 15.42 7.53 9.41
CA LEU A 421 15.63 7.34 7.97
C LEU A 421 15.94 5.89 7.59
N ALA A 422 16.85 5.24 8.32
CA ALA A 422 17.23 3.85 8.05
C ALA A 422 16.03 2.89 8.19
N ARG A 423 15.17 3.14 9.18
CA ARG A 423 13.93 2.38 9.40
C ARG A 423 12.97 2.59 8.23
N THR A 424 12.59 3.84 7.95
CA THR A 424 11.65 4.21 6.86
C THR A 424 12.09 3.68 5.49
N MET A 425 13.38 3.76 5.18
CA MET A 425 13.91 3.22 3.92
C MET A 425 13.86 1.70 3.86
N ASN A 426 14.11 1.02 4.98
CA ASN A 426 14.10 -0.44 5.03
C ASN A 426 12.67 -1.02 4.93
N THR A 427 11.73 -0.44 5.68
CA THR A 427 10.32 -0.86 5.69
C THR A 427 9.67 -0.66 4.32
N SER A 428 9.86 0.52 3.74
CA SER A 428 9.39 0.85 2.40
C SER A 428 10.11 0.03 1.33
N GLY A 429 11.43 -0.11 1.42
CA GLY A 429 12.22 -0.87 0.45
C GLY A 429 11.84 -2.35 0.37
N THR A 430 11.67 -3.02 1.52
CA THR A 430 11.24 -4.43 1.54
C THR A 430 9.84 -4.62 0.96
N THR A 431 8.91 -3.71 1.29
CA THR A 431 7.56 -3.73 0.75
C THR A 431 7.55 -3.47 -0.76
N LEU A 432 8.32 -2.49 -1.24
CA LEU A 432 8.45 -2.17 -2.66
C LEU A 432 9.07 -3.32 -3.47
N VAL A 433 10.08 -4.01 -2.93
CA VAL A 433 10.67 -5.20 -3.58
C VAL A 433 9.61 -6.29 -3.76
N VAL A 434 8.79 -6.53 -2.74
CA VAL A 434 7.70 -7.49 -2.82
C VAL A 434 6.68 -7.08 -3.89
N LEU A 435 6.23 -5.82 -3.85
CA LEU A 435 5.27 -5.31 -4.83
C LEU A 435 5.82 -5.32 -6.25
N LEU A 436 7.12 -5.04 -6.44
CA LEU A 436 7.76 -5.08 -7.75
C LEU A 436 7.75 -6.50 -8.32
N VAL A 437 8.01 -7.51 -7.50
CA VAL A 437 7.92 -8.92 -7.91
C VAL A 437 6.48 -9.27 -8.30
N ILE A 438 5.48 -8.86 -7.51
CA ILE A 438 4.07 -9.10 -7.88
C ILE A 438 3.72 -8.33 -9.17
N PHE A 439 4.26 -7.14 -9.37
CA PHE A 439 3.99 -6.35 -10.57
C PHE A 439 4.53 -7.03 -11.84
N LEU A 440 5.75 -7.57 -11.77
CA LEU A 440 6.42 -8.25 -12.88
C LEU A 440 5.84 -9.65 -13.16
N PHE A 441 5.60 -10.45 -12.11
CA PHE A 441 5.17 -11.84 -12.24
C PHE A 441 3.67 -12.07 -12.04
N GLY A 442 2.94 -11.08 -11.54
CA GLY A 442 1.50 -11.16 -11.31
C GLY A 442 0.70 -11.03 -12.61
N GLY A 443 -0.50 -11.64 -12.61
CA GLY A 443 -1.43 -11.54 -13.71
C GLY A 443 -2.01 -10.14 -13.88
N GLU A 444 -2.47 -9.80 -15.10
CA GLU A 444 -2.93 -8.43 -15.41
C GLU A 444 -4.04 -7.92 -14.47
N VAL A 445 -4.93 -8.80 -14.01
CA VAL A 445 -6.08 -8.43 -13.15
C VAL A 445 -5.65 -7.70 -11.88
N ILE A 446 -4.47 -8.02 -11.35
CA ILE A 446 -3.92 -7.37 -10.14
C ILE A 446 -2.79 -6.38 -10.48
N ARG A 447 -2.34 -6.30 -11.74
CA ARG A 447 -1.19 -5.46 -12.11
C ARG A 447 -1.48 -3.97 -11.91
N GLY A 448 -2.66 -3.51 -12.31
CA GLY A 448 -3.11 -2.13 -12.04
C GLY A 448 -3.21 -1.85 -10.52
N PHE A 449 -3.73 -2.80 -9.75
CA PHE A 449 -3.81 -2.70 -8.29
C PHE A 449 -2.42 -2.56 -7.64
N VAL A 450 -1.48 -3.42 -8.00
CA VAL A 450 -0.11 -3.43 -7.47
C VAL A 450 0.66 -2.18 -7.93
N PHE A 451 0.42 -1.71 -9.15
CA PHE A 451 1.00 -0.45 -9.64
C PHE A 451 0.57 0.74 -8.79
N ALA A 452 -0.72 0.84 -8.41
CA ALA A 452 -1.17 1.86 -7.48
C ALA A 452 -0.41 1.79 -6.15
N LEU A 453 -0.27 0.59 -5.57
CA LEU A 453 0.49 0.40 -4.32
C LEU A 453 1.97 0.78 -4.45
N LEU A 454 2.62 0.41 -5.55
CA LEU A 454 4.03 0.76 -5.80
C LEU A 454 4.23 2.28 -5.79
N ILE A 455 3.40 2.98 -6.56
CA ILE A 455 3.44 4.43 -6.68
C ILE A 455 3.10 5.09 -5.34
N GLY A 456 1.99 4.67 -4.72
CA GLY A 456 1.52 5.27 -3.49
C GLY A 456 2.45 5.05 -2.30
N ILE A 457 3.05 3.87 -2.15
CA ILE A 457 4.05 3.62 -1.10
C ILE A 457 5.30 4.47 -1.37
N THR A 458 5.80 4.51 -2.61
CA THR A 458 6.98 5.33 -2.94
C THR A 458 6.76 6.81 -2.62
N ILE A 459 5.59 7.35 -3.01
CA ILE A 459 5.23 8.74 -2.73
C ILE A 459 4.98 8.95 -1.24
N GLY A 460 4.37 7.99 -0.53
CA GLY A 460 4.12 8.07 0.91
C GLY A 460 5.38 8.09 1.75
N THR A 461 6.38 7.28 1.39
CA THR A 461 7.70 7.31 2.03
C THR A 461 8.35 8.69 1.84
N TYR A 462 8.24 9.26 0.64
CA TYR A 462 8.73 10.61 0.34
C TYR A 462 7.96 11.68 1.12
N SER A 463 6.62 11.63 1.11
CA SER A 463 5.77 12.67 1.68
C SER A 463 5.85 12.70 3.20
N SER A 464 6.04 11.57 3.87
CA SER A 464 6.25 11.50 5.33
C SER A 464 7.45 12.37 5.78
N VAL A 465 8.53 12.35 5.00
CA VAL A 465 9.77 13.11 5.27
C VAL A 465 9.68 14.54 4.75
N PHE A 466 9.21 14.75 3.51
CA PHE A 466 9.33 16.03 2.79
C PHE A 466 8.03 16.86 2.74
N THR A 467 6.90 16.28 3.15
CA THR A 467 5.59 16.97 3.19
C THR A 467 5.06 17.04 4.61
N ALA A 468 4.80 15.89 5.26
CA ALA A 468 4.18 15.82 6.58
C ALA A 468 5.01 16.55 7.64
N SER A 469 6.31 16.23 7.74
CA SER A 469 7.20 16.81 8.72
C SER A 469 7.41 18.32 8.53
N PRO A 470 7.66 18.83 7.32
CA PRO A 470 7.74 20.28 7.11
C PRO A 470 6.43 21.04 7.36
N ILE A 471 5.27 20.45 7.04
CA ILE A 471 3.97 21.08 7.34
C ILE A 471 3.79 21.19 8.86
N ALA A 472 4.09 20.12 9.59
CA ALA A 472 4.08 20.15 11.05
C ALA A 472 5.03 21.22 11.61
N TYR A 473 6.25 21.35 11.05
CA TYR A 473 7.21 22.39 11.43
C TYR A 473 6.64 23.81 11.25
N ASP A 474 6.01 24.07 10.11
CA ASP A 474 5.46 25.37 9.79
C ASP A 474 4.27 25.73 10.70
N LEU A 475 3.43 24.76 11.05
CA LEU A 475 2.29 24.93 11.98
C LEU A 475 2.70 25.06 13.45
N LEU A 476 3.82 24.44 13.84
CA LEU A 476 4.40 24.56 15.18
C LEU A 476 5.17 25.86 15.40
N HIS A 477 4.95 26.88 14.56
CA HIS A 477 5.62 28.19 14.62
C HIS A 477 7.15 28.16 14.43
N GLY A 478 7.74 27.08 13.89
CA GLY A 478 9.18 27.03 13.60
C GLY A 478 9.67 28.17 12.71
N LYS A 479 8.81 28.64 11.79
CA LYS A 479 9.06 29.84 10.95
C LYS A 479 9.24 31.13 11.75
N ARG A 480 8.54 31.31 12.87
CA ARG A 480 8.61 32.51 13.70
C ARG A 480 9.90 32.51 14.52
N GLU A 481 10.31 31.34 15.02
CA GLU A 481 11.62 31.17 15.67
C GLU A 481 12.77 31.45 14.71
N ASP A 482 12.74 30.89 13.49
CA ASP A 482 13.77 31.12 12.47
C ASP A 482 13.93 32.61 12.15
N LYS A 483 12.82 33.33 11.90
CA LYS A 483 12.83 34.78 11.62
C LYS A 483 13.40 35.60 12.79
N LEU A 484 12.97 35.31 14.03
CA LEU A 484 13.49 36.00 15.22
C LEU A 484 14.99 35.79 15.40
N LEU A 485 15.50 34.62 15.02
CA LEU A 485 16.92 34.29 15.07
C LEU A 485 17.72 34.97 13.96
N GLU A 486 17.20 35.01 12.73
CA GLU A 486 17.79 35.75 11.61
C GLU A 486 17.90 37.25 11.96
N GLU A 487 16.85 37.83 12.53
CA GLU A 487 16.85 39.22 13.00
C GLU A 487 17.87 39.46 14.12
N LYS A 488 17.97 38.54 15.10
CA LYS A 488 18.98 38.64 16.17
C LYS A 488 20.41 38.50 15.63
N ALA A 489 20.64 37.59 14.70
CA ALA A 489 21.94 37.39 14.05
C ALA A 489 22.34 38.63 13.22
N ALA A 490 21.41 39.18 12.44
CA ALA A 490 21.61 40.41 11.68
C ALA A 490 21.95 41.60 12.60
N LYS A 491 21.24 41.75 13.73
CA LYS A 491 21.54 42.77 14.75
C LYS A 491 22.92 42.58 15.38
N LEU A 492 23.33 41.34 15.69
CA LEU A 492 24.66 41.05 16.24
C LEU A 492 25.78 41.35 15.23
N ILE A 493 25.58 41.03 13.95
CA ILE A 493 26.51 41.35 12.87
C ILE A 493 26.64 42.87 12.73
N GLN A 494 25.53 43.62 12.68
CA GLN A 494 25.56 45.08 12.66
C GLN A 494 26.28 45.68 13.87
N LYS A 495 26.08 45.11 15.07
CA LYS A 495 26.74 45.57 16.30
C LYS A 495 28.25 45.29 16.30
N LYS A 496 28.69 44.17 15.71
CA LYS A 496 30.11 43.86 15.51
C LYS A 496 30.75 44.78 14.46
N VAL A 497 30.03 45.11 13.38
CA VAL A 497 30.51 46.05 12.35
C VAL A 497 30.65 47.47 12.92
N LYS A 498 29.68 47.92 13.72
CA LYS A 498 29.74 49.22 14.43
C LYS A 498 30.82 49.32 15.52
N LYS A 499 31.34 48.19 16.01
CA LYS A 499 32.47 48.16 16.98
C LYS A 499 33.85 48.09 16.32
N LYS A 500 33.90 47.81 15.01
CA LYS A 500 35.14 47.73 14.20
C LYS A 500 35.42 49.00 13.40
N LYS A 501 34.39 49.86 13.23
CA LYS A 501 34.54 51.27 12.91
C LYS A 501 34.62 52.04 14.21
#